data_AF-A0A835II47-F1
#
_entry.id   AF-A0A835II47-F1
#
_cell.length_a   1.000
_cell.length_b   1.000
_cell.length_c   1.000
_cell.angle_alpha   90.00
_cell.angle_beta   90.00
_cell.angle_gamma   90.00
#
_symmetry.space_group_name_H-M   'P 1'
#
loop_
_entity.id
_entity.type
_entity.pdbx_description
1 polymer ?
#
loop_
_entity_poly.entity_id
_entity_poly.type
_entity_poly.pdbx_seq_one_letter_code
_entity_poly.pdbx_strand_id
1 'polypeptide(L)'
;MATKRRLFASSLVGIHISSPILTKRILRICRDTMQVKCDCSDGILEAYSGILQGFKSTAKAPLLMPFAPHILQFLDSLYQEKDMDDAVTKTAVGLLGDLADTLGSHAGPLIQLSVSSREFLNECLSSDDHLIKESAEWARLAITQAVSG
;
A
#
# COMPACT_ATOMS: atom_id res chain seq x y z
N MET A 1 -10.20 -2.82 -18.92
CA MET A 1 -8.94 -3.61 -18.90
C MET A 1 -8.47 -3.89 -17.47
N ALA A 2 -9.35 -4.28 -16.54
CA ALA A 2 -9.04 -4.42 -15.11
C ALA A 2 -8.76 -5.87 -14.64
N THR A 3 -8.84 -6.86 -15.54
CA THR A 3 -8.85 -8.28 -15.14
C THR A 3 -7.48 -8.98 -15.29
N LYS A 4 -6.47 -8.34 -15.89
CA LYS A 4 -5.17 -8.98 -16.17
C LYS A 4 -4.06 -8.72 -15.13
N ARG A 5 -4.22 -7.78 -14.20
CA ARG A 5 -3.20 -7.55 -13.13
C ARG A 5 -3.16 -8.66 -12.06
N ARG A 6 -4.09 -9.62 -12.09
CA ARG A 6 -4.16 -10.76 -11.14
C ARG A 6 -3.15 -11.89 -11.39
N LEU A 7 -2.41 -11.88 -12.49
CA LEU A 7 -1.60 -13.04 -12.90
C LEU A 7 -0.13 -13.01 -12.46
N PHE A 8 0.45 -11.85 -12.12
CA PHE A 8 1.82 -11.81 -11.58
C PHE A 8 1.90 -12.08 -10.08
N ALA A 9 0.84 -11.81 -9.31
CA ALA A 9 0.78 -12.13 -7.88
C ALA A 9 0.56 -13.62 -7.58
N SER A 10 0.11 -14.41 -8.57
CA SER A 10 -0.32 -15.80 -8.36
C SER A 10 0.80 -16.80 -8.06
N SER A 11 2.08 -16.41 -8.15
CA SER A 11 3.19 -17.32 -7.79
C SER A 11 3.52 -17.32 -6.28
N LEU A 12 2.99 -16.35 -5.51
CA LEU A 12 3.24 -16.24 -4.06
C LEU A 12 2.07 -16.70 -3.17
N VAL A 13 0.90 -16.97 -3.74
CA VAL A 13 -0.35 -17.26 -2.99
C VAL A 13 -0.41 -18.67 -2.38
N GLY A 14 0.59 -19.52 -2.62
CA GLY A 14 0.59 -20.93 -2.19
C GLY A 14 1.34 -21.26 -0.90
N ILE A 15 1.89 -20.29 -0.16
CA ILE A 15 2.77 -20.62 0.98
C ILE A 15 2.03 -20.51 2.31
N HIS A 16 1.68 -21.67 2.87
CA HIS A 16 1.12 -21.82 4.22
C HIS A 16 2.09 -21.22 5.26
N ILE A 17 1.76 -20.04 5.79
CA ILE A 17 2.61 -19.28 6.73
C ILE A 17 2.47 -19.88 8.14
N SER A 18 3.00 -21.08 8.39
CA SER A 18 3.17 -21.63 9.76
C SER A 18 4.62 -21.66 10.24
N SER A 19 5.59 -21.38 9.36
CA SER A 19 7.01 -21.50 9.71
C SER A 19 7.65 -20.17 10.14
N PRO A 20 8.35 -20.09 11.28
CA PRO A 20 9.12 -18.91 11.71
C PRO A 20 10.24 -18.52 10.73
N ILE A 21 10.59 -19.43 9.81
CA ILE A 21 11.56 -19.19 8.72
C ILE A 21 10.96 -18.28 7.64
N LEU A 22 9.66 -18.39 7.39
CA LEU A 22 8.97 -17.59 6.38
C LEU A 22 8.77 -16.14 6.86
N THR A 23 8.49 -15.93 8.14
CA THR A 23 8.46 -14.58 8.73
C THR A 23 9.83 -13.90 8.62
N LYS A 24 10.93 -14.63 8.86
CA LYS A 24 12.30 -14.11 8.66
C LYS A 24 12.62 -13.82 7.19
N ARG A 25 12.08 -14.59 6.24
CA ARG A 25 12.25 -14.33 4.80
C ARG A 25 11.42 -13.15 4.32
N ILE A 26 10.19 -12.98 4.81
CA ILE A 26 9.35 -11.82 4.52
C ILE A 26 9.98 -10.56 5.12
N LEU A 27 10.46 -10.60 6.36
CA LEU A 27 11.20 -9.49 6.97
C LEU A 27 12.51 -9.17 6.23
N ARG A 28 13.17 -10.17 5.66
CA ARG A 28 14.37 -9.99 4.83
C ARG A 28 14.02 -9.37 3.48
N ILE A 29 12.93 -9.81 2.83
CA ILE A 29 12.41 -9.18 1.61
C ILE A 29 12.03 -7.71 1.90
N CYS A 30 11.30 -7.42 2.98
CA CYS A 30 10.98 -6.03 3.38
C CYS A 30 12.24 -5.20 3.64
N ARG A 31 13.28 -5.80 4.23
CA ARG A 31 14.55 -5.13 4.55
C ARG A 31 15.40 -4.87 3.30
N ASP A 32 15.45 -5.83 2.38
CA ASP A 32 16.25 -5.74 1.17
C ASP A 32 15.58 -4.82 0.13
N THR A 33 14.24 -4.76 0.08
CA THR A 33 13.51 -3.78 -0.75
C THR A 33 13.74 -2.33 -0.29
N MET A 34 14.01 -2.08 1.00
CA MET A 34 14.31 -0.73 1.53
C MET A 34 15.67 -0.15 1.09
N GLN A 35 16.58 -0.93 0.50
CA GLN A 35 17.88 -0.44 0.04
C GLN A 35 17.99 -0.23 -1.47
N VAL A 36 16.96 -0.57 -2.24
CA VAL A 36 17.00 -0.35 -3.68
C VAL A 36 16.36 0.98 -3.98
N LYS A 37 17.19 2.02 -4.13
CA LYS A 37 16.84 3.23 -4.88
C LYS A 37 16.76 2.82 -6.36
N CYS A 38 15.73 2.05 -6.70
CA CYS A 38 15.37 1.85 -8.10
C CYS A 38 14.81 3.19 -8.56
N ASP A 39 15.21 3.65 -9.74
CA ASP A 39 14.60 4.79 -10.43
C ASP A 39 13.10 4.58 -10.76
N CYS A 40 12.48 3.50 -10.26
CA CYS A 40 11.08 3.15 -10.43
C CYS A 40 10.37 3.10 -9.07
N SER A 41 9.91 4.25 -8.58
CA SER A 41 9.06 4.36 -7.38
C SER A 41 7.83 3.45 -7.46
N ASP A 42 7.27 3.26 -8.66
CA ASP A 42 6.15 2.36 -8.95
C ASP A 42 6.41 0.90 -8.52
N GLY A 43 7.61 0.37 -8.79
CA GLY A 43 7.95 -1.03 -8.47
C GLY A 43 8.08 -1.29 -6.97
N ILE A 44 8.51 -0.30 -6.19
CA ILE A 44 8.60 -0.38 -4.73
C ILE A 44 7.19 -0.34 -4.13
N LEU A 45 6.33 0.56 -4.63
CA LEU A 45 4.94 0.68 -4.20
C LEU A 45 4.16 -0.62 -4.48
N GLU A 46 4.33 -1.22 -5.67
CA GLU A 46 3.71 -2.51 -6.01
C GLU A 46 4.20 -3.65 -5.10
N ALA A 47 5.48 -3.66 -4.72
CA ALA A 47 6.01 -4.66 -3.79
C ALA A 47 5.36 -4.55 -2.40
N TYR A 48 5.19 -3.33 -1.88
CA TYR A 48 4.48 -3.10 -0.61
C TYR A 48 3.02 -3.50 -0.69
N SER A 49 2.34 -3.13 -1.77
CA SER A 49 0.94 -3.50 -2.04
C SER A 49 0.77 -5.03 -2.05
N GLY A 50 1.66 -5.74 -2.74
CA GLY A 50 1.66 -7.21 -2.77
C GLY A 50 1.87 -7.86 -1.40
N ILE A 51 2.74 -7.29 -0.55
CA ILE A 51 2.94 -7.77 0.82
C ILE A 51 1.69 -7.53 1.66
N LEU A 52 1.11 -6.33 1.62
CA LEU A 52 -0.12 -6.00 2.37
C LEU A 52 -1.27 -6.93 1.98
N GLN A 53 -1.54 -7.05 0.68
CA GLN A 53 -2.57 -7.94 0.15
C GLN A 53 -2.30 -9.41 0.48
N GLY A 54 -1.04 -9.85 0.52
CA GLY A 54 -0.67 -11.22 0.90
C GLY A 54 -0.92 -11.56 2.38
N PHE A 55 -0.94 -10.54 3.25
CA PHE A 55 -1.28 -10.69 4.67
C PHE A 55 -2.74 -10.38 4.98
N LYS A 56 -3.49 -9.82 4.02
CA LYS A 56 -4.92 -9.55 4.16
C LYS A 56 -5.67 -10.82 4.55
N SER A 57 -6.59 -10.69 5.50
CA SER A 57 -7.40 -11.80 6.05
C SER A 57 -6.60 -12.88 6.80
N THR A 58 -5.32 -12.63 7.12
CA THR A 58 -4.54 -13.52 7.99
C THR A 58 -4.49 -12.96 9.41
N ALA A 59 -4.38 -13.84 10.42
CA ALA A 59 -4.15 -13.43 11.81
C ALA A 59 -2.79 -12.71 12.04
N LYS A 60 -1.99 -12.55 10.98
CA LYS A 60 -0.67 -11.93 10.99
C LYS A 60 -0.66 -10.50 10.47
N ALA A 61 -1.79 -9.97 9.98
CA ALA A 61 -1.90 -8.58 9.55
C ALA A 61 -1.37 -7.57 10.60
N PRO A 62 -1.58 -7.73 11.92
CA PRO A 62 -1.02 -6.83 12.92
C PRO A 62 0.52 -6.79 12.96
N LEU A 63 1.22 -7.82 12.45
CA LEU A 63 2.68 -7.81 12.35
C LEU A 63 3.20 -6.76 11.36
N LEU A 64 2.33 -6.23 10.48
CA LEU A 64 2.65 -5.17 9.53
C LEU A 64 2.49 -3.76 10.13
N MET A 65 1.86 -3.62 11.30
CA MET A 65 1.73 -2.33 11.99
C MET A 65 3.04 -1.55 12.16
N PRO A 66 4.18 -2.15 12.60
CA PRO A 66 5.43 -1.39 12.72
C PRO A 66 5.97 -0.89 11.38
N PHE A 67 5.51 -1.43 10.24
CA PHE A 67 5.90 -0.99 8.90
C PHE A 67 4.99 0.11 8.34
N ALA A 68 3.76 0.24 8.84
CA ALA A 68 2.80 1.21 8.33
C ALA A 68 3.30 2.67 8.38
N PRO A 69 3.95 3.15 9.47
CA PRO A 69 4.53 4.49 9.49
C PRO A 69 5.62 4.69 8.43
N HIS A 70 6.44 3.67 8.17
CA HIS A 70 7.50 3.75 7.16
C HIS A 70 6.93 3.84 5.74
N ILE A 71 5.84 3.11 5.45
CA ILE A 71 5.13 3.20 4.18
C ILE A 71 4.53 4.60 3.98
N LEU A 72 3.88 5.15 5.01
CA LEU A 72 3.33 6.51 4.96
C LEU A 72 4.41 7.58 4.79
N GLN A 73 5.57 7.44 5.44
CA GLN A 73 6.72 8.34 5.26
C GLN A 73 7.29 8.28 3.84
N PHE A 74 7.32 7.10 3.23
CA PHE A 74 7.76 6.96 1.84
C PHE A 74 6.79 7.65 0.88
N LEU A 75 5.48 7.45 1.06
CA LEU A 75 4.44 8.15 0.29
C LEU A 75 4.51 9.67 0.46
N ASP A 76 4.73 10.15 1.69
CA ASP A 76 4.89 11.58 1.96
C ASP A 76 6.13 12.14 1.26
N SER A 77 7.25 11.42 1.27
CA SER A 77 8.46 11.85 0.57
C SER A 77 8.24 11.98 -0.94
N LEU A 78 7.55 11.01 -1.57
CA LEU A 78 7.18 11.09 -2.99
C LEU A 78 6.29 12.30 -3.28
N TYR A 79 5.31 12.56 -2.42
CA TYR A 79 4.38 13.68 -2.56
C TYR A 79 5.08 15.04 -2.40
N GLN A 80 5.95 15.19 -1.39
CA GLN A 80 6.69 16.42 -1.13
C GLN A 80 7.72 16.73 -2.23
N GLU A 81 8.42 15.70 -2.73
CA GLU A 81 9.40 15.86 -3.82
C GLU A 81 8.74 16.05 -5.20
N LYS A 82 7.42 15.86 -5.29
CA LYS A 82 6.63 15.84 -6.54
C LYS A 82 7.18 14.85 -7.57
N ASP A 83 7.78 13.76 -7.07
CA ASP A 83 8.32 12.68 -7.89
C ASP A 83 7.23 11.63 -8.15
N MET A 84 6.11 12.10 -8.70
CA MET A 84 4.91 11.30 -8.92
C MET A 84 4.36 11.58 -10.32
N ASP A 85 4.66 10.68 -11.25
CA ASP A 85 3.93 10.61 -12.51
C ASP A 85 2.55 9.95 -12.30
N ASP A 86 1.74 9.87 -13.35
CA ASP A 86 0.39 9.30 -13.26
C ASP A 86 0.39 7.83 -12.81
N ALA A 87 1.43 7.07 -13.18
CA ALA A 87 1.55 5.67 -12.81
C ALA A 87 1.89 5.53 -11.31
N VAL A 88 2.91 6.27 -10.84
CA VAL A 88 3.32 6.33 -9.44
C VAL A 88 2.17 6.85 -8.57
N THR A 89 1.45 7.87 -9.02
CA THR A 89 0.28 8.44 -8.32
C THR A 89 -0.80 7.39 -8.12
N LYS A 90 -1.15 6.68 -9.19
CA LYS A 90 -2.14 5.61 -9.14
C LYS A 90 -1.74 4.48 -8.19
N THR A 91 -0.48 4.06 -8.24
CA THR A 91 0.01 2.97 -7.39
C THR A 91 0.15 3.41 -5.93
N ALA A 92 0.53 4.66 -5.68
CA ALA A 92 0.62 5.25 -4.35
C ALA A 92 -0.75 5.35 -3.67
N VAL A 93 -1.78 5.82 -4.38
CA VAL A 93 -3.14 5.87 -3.83
C VAL A 93 -3.73 4.47 -3.63
N GLY A 94 -3.41 3.52 -4.51
CA GLY A 94 -3.72 2.11 -4.33
C GLY A 94 -3.07 1.51 -3.08
N LEU A 95 -1.78 1.80 -2.86
CA LEU A 95 -1.05 1.34 -1.68
C LEU A 95 -1.67 1.87 -0.38
N LEU A 96 -2.10 3.14 -0.37
CA LEU A 96 -2.78 3.74 0.76
C LEU A 96 -4.10 3.01 1.09
N GLY A 97 -4.86 2.64 0.06
CA GLY A 97 -6.07 1.83 0.22
C GLY A 97 -5.76 0.41 0.70
N ASP A 98 -4.73 -0.25 0.15
CA ASP A 98 -4.30 -1.58 0.58
C ASP A 98 -3.87 -1.61 2.05
N LEU A 99 -3.21 -0.54 2.50
CA LEU A 99 -2.80 -0.37 3.89
C LEU A 99 -4.03 -0.32 4.81
N ALA A 100 -5.03 0.49 4.43
CA ALA A 100 -6.28 0.61 5.16
C ALA A 100 -7.06 -0.72 5.20
N ASP A 101 -7.19 -1.37 4.05
CA ASP A 101 -7.93 -2.64 3.87
C ASP A 101 -7.23 -3.83 4.56
N THR A 102 -5.90 -3.81 4.65
CA THR A 102 -5.12 -4.87 5.31
C THR A 102 -5.11 -4.74 6.83
N LEU A 103 -4.90 -3.52 7.34
CA LEU A 103 -4.76 -3.27 8.78
C LEU A 103 -6.08 -2.91 9.47
N GLY A 104 -7.12 -2.56 8.70
CA GLY A 104 -8.44 -2.21 9.20
C GLY A 104 -8.38 -1.12 10.27
N SER A 105 -9.04 -1.36 11.40
CA SER A 105 -9.13 -0.46 12.56
C SER A 105 -7.79 0.09 13.07
N HIS A 106 -6.67 -0.61 12.81
CA HIS A 106 -5.34 -0.17 13.20
C HIS A 106 -4.74 0.87 12.23
N ALA A 107 -5.13 0.87 10.95
CA ALA A 107 -4.66 1.84 9.97
C ALA A 107 -5.42 3.17 10.02
N GLY A 108 -6.69 3.16 10.41
CA GLY A 108 -7.53 4.36 10.46
C GLY A 108 -6.85 5.55 11.16
N PRO A 109 -6.39 5.40 12.41
CA PRO A 109 -5.69 6.46 13.13
C PRO A 109 -4.38 6.88 12.45
N LEU A 110 -3.59 5.93 11.93
CA LEU A 110 -2.30 6.21 11.29
C LEU A 110 -2.46 7.07 10.03
N ILE A 111 -3.44 6.73 9.20
CA ILE A 111 -3.74 7.46 7.97
C ILE A 111 -4.35 8.83 8.28
N GLN A 112 -5.23 8.93 9.30
CA GLN A 112 -5.82 10.21 9.70
C GLN A 112 -4.81 11.20 10.28
N LEU A 113 -3.78 10.72 10.97
CA LEU A 113 -2.73 11.56 11.54
C LEU A 113 -1.81 12.16 10.46
N SER A 114 -1.74 11.54 9.29
CA SER A 114 -0.96 12.04 8.16
C SER A 114 -1.76 13.07 7.36
N VAL A 115 -1.44 14.35 7.55
CA VAL A 115 -2.04 15.46 6.78
C VAL A 115 -1.75 15.29 5.29
N SER A 116 -0.50 14.98 4.92
CA SER A 116 -0.10 14.76 3.53
C SER A 116 -0.88 13.64 2.86
N SER A 117 -1.14 12.52 3.54
CA SER A 117 -1.91 11.42 2.95
C SER A 117 -3.36 11.80 2.65
N ARG A 118 -3.96 12.70 3.45
CA ARG A 118 -5.30 13.23 3.19
C ARG A 118 -5.32 14.22 2.03
N GLU A 119 -4.34 15.11 1.96
CA GLU A 119 -4.20 16.06 0.85
C GLU A 119 -3.97 15.32 -0.47
N PHE A 120 -3.02 14.39 -0.48
CA PHE A 120 -2.75 13.50 -1.61
C PHE A 120 -4.00 12.76 -2.09
N LEU A 121 -4.78 12.16 -1.18
CA LEU A 121 -6.01 11.47 -1.53
C LEU A 121 -7.05 12.42 -2.15
N ASN A 122 -7.21 13.63 -1.61
CA ASN A 122 -8.14 14.63 -2.13
C ASN A 122 -7.72 15.14 -3.51
N GLU A 123 -6.42 15.29 -3.75
CA GLU A 123 -5.86 15.63 -5.05
C GLU A 123 -6.14 14.53 -6.08
N CYS A 124 -5.91 13.26 -5.72
CA CYS A 124 -6.23 12.12 -6.57
C CYS A 124 -7.73 12.01 -6.90
N LEU A 125 -8.61 12.34 -5.93
CA LEU A 125 -10.07 12.37 -6.14
C LEU A 125 -10.52 13.51 -7.06
N SER A 126 -9.74 14.59 -7.12
CA SER A 126 -9.97 15.75 -7.96
C SER A 126 -9.26 15.67 -9.31
N SER A 127 -8.50 14.60 -9.56
CA SER A 127 -7.77 14.39 -10.81
C SER A 127 -8.72 14.21 -12.00
N ASP A 128 -8.30 14.72 -13.16
CA ASP A 128 -8.97 14.53 -14.45
C ASP A 128 -8.75 13.11 -15.01
N ASP A 129 -7.73 12.39 -14.53
CA ASP A 129 -7.50 11.00 -14.92
C ASP A 129 -8.51 10.08 -14.20
N HIS A 130 -9.38 9.48 -15.00
CA HIS A 130 -10.39 8.53 -14.54
C HIS A 130 -9.80 7.32 -13.79
N LEU A 131 -8.60 6.85 -14.17
CA LEU A 131 -7.94 5.71 -13.53
C LEU A 131 -7.38 6.05 -12.15
N ILE A 132 -6.85 7.25 -11.98
CA ILE A 132 -6.38 7.75 -10.68
C ILE A 132 -7.59 7.95 -9.77
N LYS A 133 -8.63 8.60 -10.29
CA LYS A 133 -9.87 8.88 -9.56
C LYS A 133 -10.58 7.61 -9.08
N GLU A 134 -10.74 6.61 -9.95
CA GLU A 134 -11.31 5.30 -9.59
C GLU A 134 -10.52 4.64 -8.45
N SER A 135 -9.19 4.69 -8.53
CA SER A 135 -8.30 4.11 -7.51
C SER A 135 -8.38 4.87 -6.18
N ALA A 136 -8.51 6.20 -6.24
CA ALA A 136 -8.69 7.06 -5.09
C ALA A 136 -10.05 6.88 -4.41
N GLU A 137 -11.12 6.71 -5.19
CA GLU A 137 -12.46 6.42 -4.66
C GLU A 137 -12.47 5.10 -3.89
N TRP A 138 -11.83 4.06 -4.43
CA TRP A 138 -11.66 2.79 -3.72
C TRP A 138 -10.84 2.96 -2.43
N ALA A 139 -9.70 3.65 -2.49
CA ALA A 139 -8.86 3.89 -1.32
C ALA A 139 -9.61 4.66 -0.22
N ARG A 140 -10.39 5.68 -0.60
CA ARG A 140 -11.25 6.43 0.33
C ARG A 140 -12.25 5.52 1.03
N LEU A 141 -12.89 4.58 0.31
CA LEU A 141 -13.82 3.62 0.89
C LEU A 141 -13.11 2.69 1.88
N ALA A 142 -11.94 2.16 1.51
CA ALA A 142 -11.13 1.31 2.39
C ALA A 142 -10.73 2.05 3.68
N ILE A 143 -10.26 3.30 3.57
CA ILE A 143 -9.92 4.14 4.73
C ILE A 143 -11.14 4.41 5.60
N THR A 144 -12.28 4.72 4.98
CA THR A 144 -13.53 4.98 5.73
C THR A 144 -13.97 3.75 6.51
N GLN A 145 -13.87 2.55 5.91
CA GLN A 145 -14.14 1.29 6.58
C GLN A 145 -13.15 1.02 7.71
N ALA A 146 -11.86 1.26 7.47
CA ALA A 146 -10.80 1.14 8.47
C ALA A 146 -10.95 2.10 9.65
N VAL A 147 -11.63 3.23 9.47
CA VAL A 147 -11.93 4.19 10.54
C VAL A 147 -13.21 3.84 11.30
N SER A 148 -14.18 3.24 10.61
CA SER A 148 -15.52 2.98 11.15
C SER A 148 -15.66 1.60 11.81
N GLY A 149 -14.74 0.67 11.53
CA GLY A 149 -14.69 -0.68 12.10
C GLY A 149 -13.82 -0.79 13.33
#